data_AF-A0A926STI7-F1
#
_entry.id   AF-A0A926STI7-F1
#
_cell.length_a   1.000
_cell.length_b   1.000
_cell.length_c   1.000
_cell.angle_alpha   90.00
_cell.angle_beta   90.00
_cell.angle_gamma   90.00
#
_symmetry.space_group_name_H-M   'P 1'
#
loop_
_entity.id
_entity.type
_entity.pdbx_description
1 polymer ?
#
loop_
_entity_poly.entity_id
_entity_poly.type
_entity_poly.pdbx_seq_one_letter_code
_entity_poly.pdbx_strand_id
1 'polypeptide(L)'
;MPRLPTDGIPHPWDLTMHWLDEPLPISPLLQPAIQQHMDLAAGDWRITLYWVVKKKWNHKLKIPVNRKYAMLLKPRGELFFRALELCIAGYNSSHPDSKDYHNASDWYLQLMQETRNLDNQEIQANEASGKKPFVQDLYQIIKTLKNQKNPATPSTSLHFYRLMEVALSLEKQDQFNNDYWKPFLSALSGWIQAIDSPDCHECYVDGDRIVCQMGRGKGKMTLLRLPSKNIF
;
A
#
# COMPACT_ATOMS: atom_id res chain seq x y z
N MET A 1 -0.69 9.24 15.98
CA MET A 1 -1.94 9.20 15.19
C MET A 1 -2.95 8.31 15.91
N PRO A 2 -4.23 8.71 16.07
CA PRO A 2 -5.26 7.88 16.72
C PRO A 2 -5.39 6.51 16.05
N ARG A 3 -5.78 5.49 16.83
CA ARG A 3 -6.09 4.13 16.34
C ARG A 3 -7.21 4.18 15.27
N LEU A 4 -7.19 3.23 14.35
CA LEU A 4 -8.22 3.11 13.32
C LEU A 4 -9.58 2.75 13.97
N PRO A 5 -10.68 3.47 13.68
CA PRO A 5 -11.98 3.12 14.25
C PRO A 5 -12.51 1.85 13.58
N THR A 6 -12.86 0.86 14.40
CA THR A 6 -13.43 -0.42 13.95
C THR A 6 -14.95 -0.52 14.18
N ASP A 7 -15.54 0.47 14.86
CA ASP A 7 -16.99 0.51 15.11
C ASP A 7 -17.78 0.53 13.79
N GLY A 8 -18.70 -0.42 13.64
CA GLY A 8 -19.53 -0.58 12.45
C GLY A 8 -18.84 -1.29 11.27
N ILE A 9 -17.61 -1.77 11.43
CA ILE A 9 -16.96 -2.69 10.48
C ILE A 9 -17.48 -4.11 10.78
N PRO A 10 -17.99 -4.86 9.79
CA PRO A 10 -18.52 -6.20 10.00
C PRO A 10 -17.39 -7.21 10.27
N HIS A 11 -17.65 -8.18 11.14
CA HIS A 11 -16.75 -9.33 11.33
C HIS A 11 -16.62 -10.17 10.06
N PRO A 12 -15.43 -10.67 9.67
CA PRO A 12 -14.12 -10.56 10.33
C PRO A 12 -13.26 -9.34 9.93
N TRP A 13 -13.81 -8.38 9.19
CA TRP A 13 -13.05 -7.21 8.70
C TRP A 13 -12.62 -6.27 9.82
N ASP A 14 -13.37 -6.20 10.91
CA ASP A 14 -13.02 -5.44 12.11
C ASP A 14 -11.69 -5.91 12.70
N LEU A 15 -11.51 -7.23 12.83
CA LEU A 15 -10.26 -7.85 13.25
C LEU A 15 -9.16 -7.60 12.23
N THR A 16 -9.41 -7.85 10.94
CA THR A 16 -8.41 -7.58 9.90
C THR A 16 -7.89 -6.13 9.97
N MET A 17 -8.78 -5.14 10.11
CA MET A 17 -8.40 -3.74 10.24
C MET A 17 -7.65 -3.43 11.54
N HIS A 18 -8.04 -4.06 12.64
CA HIS A 18 -7.31 -3.96 13.91
C HIS A 18 -5.87 -4.47 13.78
N TRP A 19 -5.69 -5.67 13.21
CA TRP A 19 -4.37 -6.29 13.03
C TRP A 19 -3.48 -5.49 12.06
N LEU A 20 -4.05 -4.89 11.01
CA LEU A 20 -3.31 -4.04 10.09
C LEU A 20 -2.93 -2.68 10.69
N ASP A 21 -3.66 -2.20 11.71
CA ASP A 21 -3.37 -0.96 12.43
C ASP A 21 -2.28 -1.14 13.51
N GLU A 22 -2.06 -2.37 13.97
CA GLU A 22 -0.98 -2.67 14.92
C GLU A 22 0.39 -2.34 14.33
N PRO A 23 1.31 -1.76 15.13
CA PRO A 23 2.68 -1.59 14.71
C PRO A 23 3.31 -2.96 14.43
N LEU A 24 4.08 -3.07 13.35
CA LEU A 24 4.92 -4.25 13.18
C LEU A 24 5.97 -4.25 14.31
N PRO A 25 6.28 -5.41 14.90
CA PRO A 25 7.36 -5.53 15.87
C PRO A 25 8.68 -5.27 15.14
N ILE A 26 9.13 -4.02 15.17
CA ILE A 26 10.43 -3.62 14.66
C ILE A 26 11.39 -3.74 15.85
N SER A 27 12.35 -4.66 15.76
CA SER A 27 13.48 -4.65 16.68
C SER A 27 14.16 -3.28 16.59
N PRO A 28 14.49 -2.61 17.71
CA PRO A 28 15.10 -1.28 17.68
C PRO A 28 16.28 -1.28 16.70
N LEU A 29 16.13 -0.50 15.63
CA LEU A 29 17.15 -0.48 14.60
C LEU A 29 18.36 0.31 15.09
N LEU A 30 19.55 -0.18 14.75
CA LEU A 30 20.82 0.43 15.15
C LEU A 30 21.02 1.85 14.57
N GLN A 31 20.24 2.23 13.55
CA GLN A 31 20.33 3.52 12.87
C GLN A 31 19.07 4.36 13.12
N PRO A 32 19.17 5.50 13.83
CA PRO A 32 18.03 6.38 14.12
C PRO A 32 17.29 6.90 12.88
N ALA A 33 17.99 7.13 11.77
CA ALA A 33 17.37 7.59 10.53
C ALA A 33 16.43 6.54 9.91
N ILE A 34 16.80 5.25 9.99
CA ILE A 34 15.94 4.16 9.53
C ILE A 34 14.70 4.07 10.42
N GLN A 35 14.85 4.16 11.74
CA GLN A 35 13.72 4.16 12.66
C GLN A 35 12.75 5.32 12.37
N GLN A 36 13.28 6.54 12.19
CA GLN A 36 12.48 7.70 11.84
C GLN A 36 11.76 7.53 10.49
N HIS A 37 12.41 6.92 9.50
CA HIS A 37 11.76 6.66 8.22
C HIS A 37 10.63 5.63 8.36
N MET A 38 10.82 4.58 9.15
CA MET A 38 9.77 3.61 9.47
C MET A 38 8.58 4.25 10.21
N ASP A 39 8.83 5.18 11.13
CA ASP A 39 7.76 5.88 11.84
C ASP A 39 6.91 6.74 10.89
N LEU A 40 7.54 7.38 9.90
CA LEU A 40 6.84 8.11 8.83
C LEU A 40 6.00 7.15 7.97
N ALA A 41 6.60 6.04 7.52
CA ALA A 41 5.91 5.03 6.72
C ALA A 41 4.72 4.40 7.47
N ALA A 42 4.85 4.17 8.78
CA ALA A 42 3.75 3.70 9.62
C ALA A 42 2.60 4.73 9.71
N GLY A 43 2.92 6.03 9.72
CA GLY A 43 1.93 7.10 9.62
C GLY A 43 1.18 7.08 8.29
N ASP A 44 1.90 6.98 7.17
CA ASP A 44 1.33 6.89 5.82
C ASP A 44 0.45 5.65 5.65
N TRP A 45 0.92 4.51 6.17
CA TRP A 45 0.19 3.25 6.22
C TRP A 45 -1.17 3.42 6.91
N ARG A 46 -1.16 4.00 8.11
CA ARG A 46 -2.40 4.20 8.88
C ARG A 46 -3.37 5.14 8.16
N ILE A 47 -2.90 6.24 7.56
CA ILE A 47 -3.77 7.14 6.76
C ILE A 47 -4.39 6.41 5.58
N THR A 48 -3.62 5.52 4.94
CA THR A 48 -4.08 4.68 3.84
C THR A 48 -5.22 3.76 4.31
N LEU A 49 -5.08 3.11 5.47
CA LEU A 49 -6.17 2.30 6.06
C LEU A 49 -7.40 3.14 6.42
N TYR A 50 -7.23 4.38 6.92
CA TYR A 50 -8.34 5.31 7.13
C TYR A 50 -9.13 5.57 5.84
N TRP A 51 -8.46 5.67 4.68
CA TRP A 51 -9.15 5.79 3.39
C TRP A 51 -9.94 4.53 3.01
N VAL A 52 -9.39 3.34 3.27
CA VAL A 52 -10.09 2.06 3.05
C VAL A 52 -11.36 1.99 3.89
N VAL A 53 -11.26 2.25 5.20
CA VAL A 53 -12.43 2.26 6.09
C VAL A 53 -13.45 3.30 5.67
N LYS A 54 -12.97 4.51 5.33
CA LYS A 54 -13.83 5.58 4.87
C LYS A 54 -14.62 5.19 3.62
N LYS A 55 -14.00 4.47 2.68
CA LYS A 55 -14.65 4.05 1.43
C LYS A 55 -15.61 2.89 1.62
N LYS A 56 -15.21 1.86 2.38
CA LYS A 56 -15.97 0.61 2.47
C LYS A 56 -17.08 0.64 3.51
N TRP A 57 -16.83 1.24 4.69
CA TRP A 57 -17.73 1.09 5.84
C TRP A 57 -18.23 2.42 6.42
N ASN A 58 -17.45 3.50 6.37
CA ASN A 58 -17.84 4.77 6.99
C ASN A 58 -17.49 6.00 6.12
N HIS A 59 -18.35 6.34 5.16
CA HIS A 59 -18.15 7.49 4.25
C HIS A 59 -18.01 8.85 4.95
N LYS A 60 -18.50 8.98 6.19
CA LYS A 60 -18.41 10.21 7.00
C LYS A 60 -17.14 10.28 7.85
N LEU A 61 -16.33 9.22 7.87
CA LEU A 61 -15.09 9.16 8.66
C LEU A 61 -14.18 10.35 8.33
N LYS A 62 -13.75 11.08 9.37
CA LYS A 62 -12.72 12.12 9.26
C LYS A 62 -11.35 11.48 9.43
N ILE A 63 -10.42 11.80 8.55
CA ILE A 63 -9.03 11.34 8.63
C ILE A 63 -8.29 12.30 9.56
N PRO A 64 -7.60 11.81 10.62
CA PRO A 64 -7.08 12.65 11.70
C PRO A 64 -5.74 13.35 11.35
N VAL A 65 -5.65 13.92 10.14
CA VAL A 65 -4.51 14.74 9.68
C VAL A 65 -5.03 15.91 8.85
N ASN A 66 -4.13 16.83 8.51
CA ASN A 66 -4.50 17.93 7.62
C ASN A 66 -4.98 17.41 6.26
N ARG A 67 -5.93 18.13 5.65
CA ARG A 67 -6.57 17.72 4.39
C ARG A 67 -5.58 17.53 3.26
N LYS A 68 -4.55 18.38 3.16
CA LYS A 68 -3.56 18.31 2.08
C LYS A 68 -2.82 16.96 2.11
N TYR A 69 -2.33 16.57 3.28
CA TYR A 69 -1.62 15.31 3.48
C TYR A 69 -2.54 14.10 3.32
N ALA A 70 -3.76 14.15 3.88
CA ALA A 70 -4.74 13.09 3.64
C ALA A 70 -5.02 12.88 2.14
N MET A 71 -5.10 13.95 1.35
CA MET A 71 -5.34 13.86 -0.09
C MET A 71 -4.17 13.29 -0.88
N LEU A 72 -2.92 13.49 -0.43
CA LEU A 72 -1.73 12.88 -1.04
C LEU A 72 -1.78 11.35 -0.99
N LEU A 73 -2.29 10.78 0.10
CA LEU A 73 -2.38 9.33 0.31
C LEU A 73 -3.70 8.71 -0.17
N LYS A 74 -4.65 9.53 -0.63
CA LYS A 74 -5.93 9.04 -1.16
C LYS A 74 -5.75 8.02 -2.30
N PRO A 75 -4.84 8.20 -3.27
CA PRO A 75 -4.66 7.23 -4.36
C PRO A 75 -4.14 5.87 -3.87
N ARG A 76 -3.23 5.85 -2.90
CA ARG A 76 -2.80 4.61 -2.23
C ARG A 76 -3.97 3.93 -1.51
N GLY A 77 -4.81 4.71 -0.84
CA GLY A 77 -6.03 4.22 -0.18
C GLY A 77 -7.05 3.63 -1.17
N GLU A 78 -7.19 4.22 -2.36
CA GLU A 78 -8.00 3.65 -3.45
C GLU A 78 -7.44 2.31 -3.92
N LEU A 79 -6.12 2.21 -4.11
CA LEU A 79 -5.48 0.96 -4.51
C LEU A 79 -5.73 -0.15 -3.49
N PHE A 80 -5.56 0.13 -2.19
CA PHE A 80 -5.82 -0.83 -1.12
C PHE A 80 -7.30 -1.24 -1.06
N PHE A 81 -8.21 -0.28 -1.24
CA PHE A 81 -9.63 -0.57 -1.34
C PHE A 81 -9.95 -1.50 -2.53
N ARG A 82 -9.34 -1.29 -3.70
CA ARG A 82 -9.54 -2.18 -4.86
C ARG A 82 -8.90 -3.55 -4.68
N ALA A 83 -7.77 -3.63 -3.98
CA ALA A 83 -7.18 -4.91 -3.59
C ALA A 83 -8.14 -5.70 -2.66
N LEU A 84 -8.78 -5.02 -1.70
CA LEU A 84 -9.82 -5.62 -0.85
C LEU A 84 -10.98 -6.18 -1.69
N GLU A 85 -11.48 -5.40 -2.66
CA GLU A 85 -12.57 -5.86 -3.54
C GLU A 85 -12.16 -7.05 -4.40
N LEU A 86 -10.92 -7.08 -4.90
CA LEU A 86 -10.39 -8.25 -5.61
C LEU A 86 -10.27 -9.48 -4.70
N CYS A 87 -9.81 -9.35 -3.45
CA CYS A 87 -9.80 -10.47 -2.51
C CYS A 87 -11.20 -11.03 -2.28
N ILE A 88 -12.22 -10.18 -2.14
CA ILE A 88 -13.63 -10.60 -2.00
C ILE A 88 -14.11 -11.33 -3.25
N ALA A 89 -13.96 -10.72 -4.43
CA ALA A 89 -14.43 -11.28 -5.69
C ALA A 89 -13.69 -12.58 -6.03
N GLY A 90 -12.37 -12.59 -5.87
CA GLY A 90 -11.51 -13.75 -6.09
C GLY A 90 -11.85 -14.90 -5.16
N TYR A 91 -12.04 -14.65 -3.86
CA TYR A 91 -12.44 -15.69 -2.92
C TYR A 91 -13.83 -16.28 -3.26
N ASN A 92 -14.80 -15.43 -3.59
CA ASN A 92 -16.16 -15.86 -3.93
C ASN A 92 -16.21 -16.65 -5.25
N SER A 93 -15.25 -16.47 -6.15
CA SER A 93 -15.15 -17.24 -7.39
C SER A 93 -14.79 -18.72 -7.17
N SER A 94 -14.39 -19.09 -5.94
CA SER A 94 -13.95 -20.44 -5.58
C SER A 94 -12.73 -20.96 -6.37
N HIS A 95 -11.89 -20.06 -6.87
CA HIS A 95 -10.64 -20.40 -7.56
C HIS A 95 -9.71 -21.23 -6.65
N PRO A 96 -8.96 -22.22 -7.17
CA PRO A 96 -8.07 -23.06 -6.35
C PRO A 96 -7.11 -22.25 -5.47
N ASP A 97 -6.43 -21.23 -6.02
CA ASP A 97 -5.49 -20.39 -5.26
C ASP A 97 -6.13 -19.53 -4.16
N SER A 98 -7.47 -19.34 -4.18
CA SER A 98 -8.16 -18.62 -3.10
C SER A 98 -8.50 -19.52 -1.92
N LYS A 99 -8.42 -20.85 -2.08
CA LYS A 99 -8.78 -21.84 -1.04
C LYS A 99 -7.71 -21.99 0.03
N ASP A 100 -6.51 -21.46 -0.20
CA ASP A 100 -5.43 -21.43 0.80
C ASP A 100 -5.69 -20.41 1.93
N TYR A 101 -6.77 -19.63 1.82
CA TYR A 101 -7.17 -18.64 2.81
C TYR A 101 -8.48 -19.05 3.48
N HIS A 102 -8.63 -18.69 4.75
CA HIS A 102 -9.84 -19.01 5.50
C HIS A 102 -11.06 -18.26 4.98
N ASN A 103 -10.86 -17.01 4.54
CA ASN A 103 -11.87 -16.14 3.94
C ASN A 103 -11.18 -14.97 3.21
N ALA A 104 -11.97 -14.11 2.56
CA ALA A 104 -11.45 -12.94 1.85
C ALA A 104 -10.71 -11.93 2.75
N SER A 105 -11.09 -11.79 4.03
CA SER A 105 -10.43 -10.85 4.94
C SER A 105 -9.08 -11.37 5.41
N ASP A 106 -8.94 -12.69 5.60
CA ASP A 106 -7.67 -13.36 5.85
C ASP A 106 -6.72 -13.17 4.66
N TRP A 107 -7.19 -13.38 3.43
CA TRP A 107 -6.37 -13.12 2.24
C TRP A 107 -5.92 -11.66 2.17
N TYR A 108 -6.83 -10.71 2.38
CA TYR A 108 -6.48 -9.30 2.39
C TYR A 108 -5.47 -8.95 3.51
N LEU A 109 -5.61 -9.54 4.70
CA LEU A 109 -4.65 -9.38 5.80
C LEU A 109 -3.25 -9.84 5.38
N GLN A 110 -3.12 -11.05 4.85
CA GLN A 110 -1.84 -11.62 4.41
C GLN A 110 -1.20 -10.77 3.30
N LEU A 111 -2.00 -10.34 2.31
CA LEU A 111 -1.54 -9.48 1.21
C LEU A 111 -0.99 -8.14 1.71
N MET A 112 -1.71 -7.49 2.64
CA MET A 112 -1.29 -6.20 3.19
C MET A 112 -0.07 -6.35 4.12
N GLN A 113 0.04 -7.44 4.88
CA GLN A 113 1.24 -7.74 5.67
C GLN A 113 2.47 -7.97 4.77
N GLU A 114 2.31 -8.72 3.67
CA GLU A 114 3.35 -8.90 2.65
C GLU A 114 3.80 -7.56 2.08
N THR A 115 2.84 -6.71 1.67
CA THR A 115 3.13 -5.36 1.14
C THR A 115 3.92 -4.52 2.15
N ARG A 116 3.48 -4.51 3.42
CA ARG A 116 4.15 -3.73 4.48
C ARG A 116 5.55 -4.26 4.80
N ASN A 117 5.76 -5.57 4.72
CA ASN A 117 7.07 -6.18 4.91
C ASN A 117 8.04 -5.82 3.79
N LEU A 118 7.57 -5.80 2.53
CA LEU A 118 8.36 -5.35 1.38
C LEU A 118 8.77 -3.88 1.52
N ASP A 119 7.83 -2.99 1.87
CA ASP A 119 8.13 -1.58 2.14
C ASP A 119 9.21 -1.42 3.23
N ASN A 120 9.10 -2.18 4.32
CA ASN A 120 10.08 -2.14 5.42
C ASN A 120 11.45 -2.66 5.00
N GLN A 121 11.51 -3.72 4.19
CA GLN A 121 12.76 -4.26 3.66
C GLN A 121 13.44 -3.25 2.74
N GLU A 122 12.68 -2.55 1.90
CA GLU A 122 13.20 -1.48 1.04
C GLU A 122 13.78 -0.33 1.88
N ILE A 123 13.08 0.10 2.93
CA ILE A 123 13.58 1.10 3.87
C ILE A 123 14.88 0.65 4.56
N GLN A 124 14.97 -0.63 4.94
CA GLN A 124 16.17 -1.19 5.59
C GLN A 124 17.35 -1.38 4.63
N ALA A 125 17.09 -1.69 3.36
CA ALA A 125 18.10 -1.84 2.33
C ALA A 125 18.84 -0.52 2.04
N ASN A 126 18.31 0.60 2.53
CA ASN A 126 19.00 1.89 2.60
C ASN A 126 19.51 2.40 1.23
N GLU A 127 18.74 2.17 0.17
CA GLU A 127 19.10 2.68 -1.15
C GLU A 127 18.34 3.97 -1.46
N ALA A 128 19.07 5.09 -1.45
CA ALA A 128 18.65 6.34 -2.07
C ALA A 128 18.73 6.26 -3.61
N SER A 129 18.20 5.19 -4.21
CA SER A 129 18.11 5.01 -5.67
C SER A 129 17.22 6.09 -6.32
N GLY A 130 16.40 6.75 -5.49
CA GLY A 130 15.54 7.86 -5.85
C GLY A 130 14.23 7.39 -6.46
N LYS A 131 13.38 8.36 -6.78
CA LYS A 131 11.99 8.14 -7.17
C LYS A 131 11.82 7.51 -8.54
N LYS A 132 12.80 7.74 -9.44
CA LYS A 132 12.69 7.36 -10.85
C LYS A 132 12.72 5.84 -11.06
N PRO A 133 13.69 5.07 -10.52
CA PRO A 133 13.69 3.61 -10.65
C PRO A 133 12.41 2.98 -10.10
N PHE A 134 12.00 3.39 -8.88
CA PHE A 134 10.77 2.91 -8.24
C PHE A 134 9.53 3.10 -9.12
N VAL A 135 9.32 4.33 -9.64
CA VAL A 135 8.22 4.62 -10.56
C VAL A 135 8.31 3.79 -11.85
N GLN A 136 9.51 3.57 -12.39
CA GLN A 136 9.72 2.74 -13.59
C GLN A 136 9.34 1.27 -13.35
N ASP A 137 9.70 0.73 -12.20
CA ASP A 137 9.35 -0.64 -11.81
C ASP A 137 7.84 -0.81 -11.68
N LEU A 138 7.15 0.15 -11.05
CA LEU A 138 5.70 0.14 -10.98
C LEU A 138 5.03 0.24 -12.36
N TYR A 139 5.55 1.07 -13.27
CA TYR A 139 5.04 1.12 -14.65
C TYR A 139 5.25 -0.21 -15.37
N GLN A 140 6.36 -0.90 -15.13
CA GLN A 140 6.63 -2.21 -15.71
C GLN A 140 5.67 -3.27 -15.15
N ILE A 141 5.35 -3.23 -13.86
CA ILE A 141 4.32 -4.07 -13.24
C ILE A 141 2.98 -3.89 -13.96
N ILE A 142 2.50 -2.64 -14.12
CA ILE A 142 1.23 -2.38 -14.84
C ILE A 142 1.29 -2.89 -16.27
N LYS A 143 2.40 -2.65 -16.97
CA LYS A 143 2.57 -3.11 -18.36
C LYS A 143 2.49 -4.63 -18.46
N THR A 144 3.11 -5.36 -17.53
CA THR A 144 3.06 -6.81 -17.47
C THR A 144 1.63 -7.31 -17.20
N LEU A 145 0.92 -6.71 -16.25
CA LEU A 145 -0.47 -7.04 -15.95
C LEU A 145 -1.43 -6.77 -17.12
N LYS A 146 -1.26 -5.62 -17.82
CA LYS A 146 -2.04 -5.31 -19.03
C LYS A 146 -1.78 -6.26 -20.19
N ASN A 147 -0.62 -6.91 -20.19
CA ASN A 147 -0.27 -7.97 -21.13
C ASN A 147 -0.67 -9.36 -20.63
N GLN A 148 -1.57 -9.44 -19.63
CA GLN A 148 -2.13 -10.67 -19.08
C GLN A 148 -1.07 -11.61 -18.48
N LYS A 149 -0.02 -11.04 -17.89
CA LYS A 149 1.05 -11.79 -17.23
C LYS A 149 1.13 -11.39 -15.76
N ASN A 150 1.46 -12.35 -14.91
CA ASN A 150 1.73 -12.12 -13.51
C ASN A 150 3.15 -11.57 -13.32
N PRO A 151 3.34 -10.36 -12.76
CA PRO A 151 4.66 -9.78 -12.50
C PRO A 151 5.30 -10.31 -11.22
N ALA A 152 4.54 -10.97 -10.34
CA ALA A 152 5.02 -11.49 -9.07
C ALA A 152 5.56 -12.92 -9.22
N THR A 153 6.34 -13.36 -8.24
CA THR A 153 6.71 -14.77 -8.11
C THR A 153 6.31 -15.28 -6.73
N PRO A 154 6.02 -16.59 -6.59
CA PRO A 154 5.70 -17.18 -5.29
C PRO A 154 6.81 -17.02 -4.24
N SER A 155 8.06 -16.82 -4.68
CA SER A 155 9.23 -16.66 -3.82
C SER A 155 9.40 -15.26 -3.23
N THR A 156 8.84 -14.23 -3.87
CA THR A 156 9.02 -12.82 -3.44
C THR A 156 7.75 -12.24 -2.84
N SER A 157 6.59 -12.57 -3.42
CA SER A 157 5.30 -11.97 -3.06
C SER A 157 4.19 -13.00 -3.32
N LEU A 158 4.11 -14.02 -2.46
CA LEU A 158 3.21 -15.16 -2.61
C LEU A 158 1.74 -14.73 -2.65
N HIS A 159 1.33 -13.83 -1.77
CA HIS A 159 -0.08 -13.45 -1.62
C HIS A 159 -0.54 -12.56 -2.78
N PHE A 160 0.32 -11.65 -3.23
CA PHE A 160 0.09 -10.87 -4.43
C PHE A 160 0.12 -11.74 -5.69
N TYR A 161 1.06 -12.69 -5.79
CA TYR A 161 1.12 -13.66 -6.89
C TYR A 161 -0.20 -14.41 -7.05
N ARG A 162 -0.72 -15.00 -5.96
CA ARG A 162 -2.01 -15.70 -5.99
C ARG A 162 -3.17 -14.79 -6.39
N LEU A 163 -3.19 -13.54 -5.90
CA LEU A 163 -4.25 -12.60 -6.26
C LEU A 163 -4.23 -12.29 -7.76
N MET A 164 -3.05 -12.10 -8.33
CA MET A 164 -2.90 -11.85 -9.76
C MET A 164 -3.22 -13.08 -10.60
N GLU A 165 -2.86 -14.30 -10.20
CA GLU A 165 -3.29 -15.54 -10.89
C GLU A 165 -4.82 -15.65 -10.96
N VAL A 166 -5.50 -15.43 -9.82
CA VAL A 166 -6.98 -15.46 -9.77
C VAL A 166 -7.58 -14.33 -10.62
N ALA A 167 -7.06 -13.11 -10.51
CA ALA A 167 -7.59 -11.99 -11.28
C ALA A 167 -7.42 -12.20 -12.80
N LEU A 168 -6.27 -12.71 -13.23
CA LEU A 168 -5.99 -13.01 -14.64
C LEU A 168 -6.80 -14.21 -15.16
N SER A 169 -7.11 -15.21 -14.33
CA SER A 169 -7.97 -16.32 -14.76
C SER A 169 -9.43 -15.89 -14.94
N LEU A 170 -9.87 -14.87 -14.20
CA LEU A 170 -11.24 -14.33 -14.23
C LEU A 170 -11.41 -13.13 -15.17
N GLU A 171 -10.34 -12.50 -15.67
CA GLU A 171 -10.44 -11.23 -16.42
C GLU A 171 -11.24 -11.31 -17.74
N LYS A 172 -11.40 -12.52 -18.29
CA LYS A 172 -12.21 -12.74 -19.51
C LYS A 172 -13.71 -12.75 -19.23
N GLN A 173 -14.11 -12.76 -17.96
CA GLN A 173 -15.51 -12.64 -17.56
C GLN A 173 -15.87 -11.15 -17.51
N ASP A 174 -16.79 -10.72 -18.37
CA ASP A 174 -17.13 -9.30 -18.55
C ASP A 174 -17.48 -8.59 -17.24
N GLN A 175 -18.28 -9.24 -16.38
CA GLN A 175 -18.68 -8.67 -15.10
C GLN A 175 -17.47 -8.50 -14.17
N PHE A 176 -16.66 -9.54 -13.98
CA PHE A 176 -15.49 -9.47 -13.12
C PHE A 176 -14.49 -8.40 -13.61
N ASN A 177 -14.28 -8.37 -14.92
CA ASN A 177 -13.36 -7.44 -15.56
C ASN A 177 -13.76 -5.98 -15.33
N ASN A 178 -15.04 -5.67 -15.51
CA ASN A 178 -15.56 -4.30 -15.40
C ASN A 178 -15.72 -3.87 -13.94
N ASP A 179 -16.15 -4.76 -13.06
CA ASP A 179 -16.46 -4.43 -11.67
C ASP A 179 -15.22 -4.42 -10.76
N TYR A 180 -14.20 -5.24 -11.07
CA TYR A 180 -13.04 -5.42 -10.18
C TYR A 180 -11.69 -5.22 -10.87
N TRP A 181 -11.42 -5.88 -12.00
CA TRP A 181 -10.08 -5.88 -12.60
C TRP A 181 -9.67 -4.51 -13.18
N LYS A 182 -10.48 -3.94 -14.08
CA LYS A 182 -10.22 -2.60 -14.64
C LYS A 182 -10.17 -1.52 -13.56
N PRO A 183 -11.08 -1.48 -12.57
CA PRO A 183 -10.97 -0.56 -11.45
C PRO A 183 -9.67 -0.70 -10.66
N PHE A 184 -9.20 -1.93 -10.41
CA PHE A 184 -7.91 -2.16 -9.76
C PHE A 184 -6.74 -1.63 -10.59
N LEU A 185 -6.66 -1.97 -11.89
CA LEU A 185 -5.60 -1.46 -12.78
C LEU A 185 -5.61 0.07 -12.90
N SER A 186 -6.81 0.66 -12.87
CA SER A 186 -6.98 2.12 -12.85
C SER A 186 -6.50 2.72 -11.54
N ALA A 187 -6.79 2.12 -10.40
CA ALA A 187 -6.32 2.57 -9.09
C ALA A 187 -4.79 2.46 -8.97
N LEU A 188 -4.21 1.36 -9.46
CA LEU A 188 -2.77 1.18 -9.52
C LEU A 188 -2.12 2.26 -10.42
N SER A 189 -2.68 2.51 -11.60
CA SER A 189 -2.22 3.60 -12.48
C SER A 189 -2.30 4.97 -11.79
N GLY A 190 -3.40 5.24 -11.09
CA GLY A 190 -3.62 6.48 -10.34
C GLY A 190 -2.62 6.65 -9.19
N TRP A 191 -2.25 5.57 -8.51
CA TRP A 191 -1.21 5.60 -7.48
C TRP A 191 0.17 5.93 -8.05
N ILE A 192 0.57 5.28 -9.15
CA ILE A 192 1.86 5.56 -9.81
C ILE A 192 1.94 7.02 -10.26
N GLN A 193 0.86 7.55 -10.85
CA GLN A 193 0.79 8.96 -11.25
C GLN A 193 0.86 9.91 -10.05
N ALA A 194 0.28 9.52 -8.91
CA ALA A 194 0.35 10.29 -7.69
C ALA A 194 1.77 10.31 -7.11
N ILE A 195 2.45 9.16 -7.07
CA ILE A 195 3.87 9.09 -6.72
C ILE A 195 4.65 9.99 -7.67
N ASP A 196 4.59 9.79 -8.99
CA ASP A 196 5.33 10.59 -9.97
C ASP A 196 4.84 12.06 -10.10
N SER A 197 3.90 12.50 -9.26
CA SER A 197 3.50 13.90 -9.22
C SER A 197 4.59 14.77 -8.57
N PRO A 198 4.68 16.06 -8.95
CA PRO A 198 5.57 17.00 -8.27
C PRO A 198 5.24 17.23 -6.80
N ASP A 199 3.97 17.05 -6.42
CA ASP A 199 3.44 17.29 -5.07
C ASP A 199 3.72 16.14 -4.09
N CYS A 200 4.07 14.94 -4.60
CA CYS A 200 4.43 13.80 -3.77
C CYS A 200 5.92 13.83 -3.46
N HIS A 201 6.22 13.89 -2.17
CA HIS A 201 7.57 13.75 -1.65
C HIS A 201 7.83 12.30 -1.31
N GLU A 202 9.01 11.82 -1.67
CA GLU A 202 9.46 10.49 -1.29
C GLU A 202 10.73 10.63 -0.49
N CYS A 203 10.78 9.96 0.66
CA CYS A 203 11.88 10.08 1.59
C CYS A 203 12.74 8.82 1.53
N TYR A 204 14.04 9.01 1.74
CA TYR A 204 15.07 7.99 1.66
C TYR A 204 15.99 8.19 2.84
N VAL A 205 16.60 7.09 3.29
CA VAL A 205 17.72 7.18 4.24
C VAL A 205 18.99 7.39 3.42
N ASP A 206 19.80 8.36 3.81
CA ASP A 206 21.12 8.67 3.26
C ASP A 206 22.10 8.79 4.43
N GLY A 207 22.76 7.67 4.74
CA GLY A 207 23.62 7.54 5.91
C GLY A 207 22.84 7.74 7.23
N ASP A 208 23.15 8.82 7.94
CA ASP A 208 22.55 9.18 9.23
C ASP A 208 21.33 10.12 9.12
N ARG A 209 20.85 10.36 7.90
CA ARG A 209 19.84 11.38 7.60
C ARG A 209 18.69 10.82 6.78
N ILE A 210 17.56 11.52 6.86
CA ILE A 210 16.47 11.34 5.91
C ILE A 210 16.52 12.47 4.89
N VAL A 211 16.59 12.13 3.62
CA VAL A 211 16.47 13.06 2.50
C VAL A 211 15.14 12.82 1.81
N CYS A 212 14.40 13.88 1.49
CA CYS A 212 13.18 13.77 0.71
C CYS A 212 13.37 14.40 -0.66
N GLN A 213 12.98 13.66 -1.68
CA GLN A 213 13.00 14.08 -3.07
C GLN A 213 11.65 14.68 -3.45
N MET A 214 11.66 15.94 -3.91
CA MET A 214 10.48 16.63 -4.42
C MET A 214 10.54 16.72 -5.95
N GLY A 215 9.39 16.67 -6.63
CA GLY A 215 9.33 16.77 -8.10
C GLY A 215 9.27 15.42 -8.83
N ARG A 216 9.34 15.49 -10.16
CA ARG A 216 9.40 14.35 -11.09
C ARG A 216 10.83 13.85 -11.28
N GLY A 217 11.01 12.53 -11.38
CA GLY A 217 12.26 11.92 -11.83
C GLY A 217 13.49 12.19 -10.95
N LYS A 218 14.41 13.06 -11.38
CA LYS A 218 15.65 13.43 -10.67
C LYS A 218 15.51 14.77 -9.91
N GLY A 219 14.35 15.00 -9.31
CA GLY A 219 14.08 16.20 -8.53
C GLY A 219 15.09 16.42 -7.38
N LYS A 220 15.19 17.65 -6.88
CA LYS A 220 16.17 18.03 -5.85
C LYS A 220 15.88 17.27 -4.54
N MET A 221 16.89 16.60 -4.01
CA MET A 221 16.84 16.04 -2.66
C MET A 221 17.07 17.14 -1.63
N THR A 222 16.22 17.14 -0.62
CA THR A 222 16.30 18.08 0.51
C THR A 222 16.36 17.30 1.81
N LEU A 223 17.29 17.68 2.68
CA LEU A 223 17.38 17.11 4.03
C LEU A 223 16.06 17.36 4.77
N LEU A 224 15.43 16.29 5.24
CA LEU A 224 14.26 16.40 6.10
C LEU A 224 14.72 16.84 7.49
N ARG A 225 14.56 18.12 7.78
CA ARG A 225 14.76 18.65 9.14
C ARG A 225 13.51 18.36 9.95
N LEU A 226 13.46 17.19 10.56
CA LEU A 226 12.44 16.91 11.58
C LEU A 226 12.72 17.83 12.79
N PRO A 227 11.70 18.49 13.36
CA PRO A 227 11.89 19.28 14.57
C PRO A 227 12.48 18.37 15.66
N SER A 228 13.56 18.84 16.29
CA SER A 228 14.43 18.00 17.15
C SER A 228 13.76 17.45 18.41
N LYS A 229 12.50 17.82 18.70
CA LYS A 229 11.72 17.33 19.83
C LYS A 229 10.21 17.40 19.56
N ASN A 230 9.52 16.37 20.03
CA ASN A 230 8.07 16.24 20.24
C ASN A 230 7.18 16.04 19.00
N ILE A 231 7.13 14.80 18.48
CA ILE A 231 5.88 14.22 17.98
C ILE A 231 5.85 12.75 18.39
N PHE A 232 5.39 12.47 19.61
CA PHE A 232 4.26 11.57 19.93
C PHE A 232 3.83 11.85 21.37
#